data_AF-A0A8S2SVY3-F1
#
_entry.id   AF-A0A8S2SVY3-F1
#
_cell.length_a   1.000
_cell.length_b   1.000
_cell.length_c   1.000
_cell.angle_alpha   90.00
_cell.angle_beta   90.00
_cell.angle_gamma   90.00
#
_symmetry.space_group_name_H-M   'P 1'
#
loop_
_entity.id
_entity.type
_entity.pdbx_description
1 polymer ?
#
loop_
_entity_poly.entity_id
_entity_poly.type
_entity_poly.pdbx_seq_one_letter_code
_entity_poly.pdbx_strand_id
1 'polypeptide(L)' 'TLGDTVGCPDCADGGAEWIRLDWINGSKRVTFENGRAIKGLEELIEKLRQMRQQYIAQI' A
#
# COMPACT_ATOMS: atom_id res chain seq x y z
N THR A 1 -1.52 -2.58 -18.10
CA THR A 1 -1.02 -1.46 -17.26
C THR A 1 -1.64 -1.58 -15.89
N LEU A 2 -0.92 -1.24 -14.81
CA LEU A 2 -1.47 -1.27 -13.45
C LEU A 2 -2.34 -0.03 -13.21
N GLY A 3 -3.60 -0.24 -12.83
CA GLY A 3 -4.53 0.84 -12.52
C GLY A 3 -4.15 1.62 -11.26
N ASP A 4 -4.73 2.80 -11.08
CA ASP A 4 -4.52 3.63 -9.88
C ASP A 4 -5.27 3.09 -8.65
N THR A 5 -6.24 2.19 -8.88
CA THR A 5 -7.03 1.53 -7.85
C THR A 5 -7.05 0.03 -8.10
N VAL A 6 -6.75 -0.75 -7.06
CA VAL A 6 -6.80 -2.22 -7.08
C VAL A 6 -7.74 -2.71 -5.99
N GLY A 7 -8.80 -3.42 -6.37
CA GLY A 7 -9.83 -3.88 -5.44
C GLY A 7 -10.78 -2.75 -5.02
N CYS A 8 -11.40 -2.87 -3.85
CA CYS A 8 -12.29 -1.85 -3.30
C CYS A 8 -11.59 -1.18 -2.10
N PRO A 9 -11.06 0.05 -2.24
CA PRO A 9 -10.23 0.69 -1.23
C PRO A 9 -10.90 0.98 0.12
N ASP A 10 -12.19 0.73 0.27
CA ASP A 10 -12.97 1.16 1.43
C ASP A 10 -14.11 0.19 1.78
N CYS A 11 -14.01 -1.08 1.35
CA CYS A 11 -15.12 -2.04 1.50
C CYS A 11 -15.17 -2.73 2.87
N ALA A 12 -14.06 -2.76 3.60
CA ALA A 12 -13.85 -3.67 4.74
C ALA A 12 -13.64 -2.94 6.08
N ASP A 13 -14.11 -1.69 6.20
CA ASP A 13 -14.00 -0.82 7.39
C ASP A 13 -12.56 -0.51 7.89
N GLY A 14 -11.53 -1.15 7.30
CA GLY A 14 -10.11 -0.93 7.59
C GLY A 14 -9.47 0.22 6.80
N GLY A 15 -10.25 0.95 6.01
CA GLY A 15 -9.80 2.03 5.12
C GLY A 15 -8.95 1.56 3.94
N ALA A 16 -8.24 2.50 3.32
CA ALA A 16 -7.38 2.26 2.16
C ALA A 16 -5.89 2.26 2.52
N GLU A 17 -5.12 1.37 1.91
CA GLU A 17 -3.66 1.47 1.85
C GLU A 17 -3.23 2.03 0.48
N TRP A 18 -2.06 2.67 0.44
CA TRP A 18 -1.49 3.13 -0.83
C TRP A 18 0.03 3.03 -0.83
N ILE A 19 0.58 2.77 -2.01
CA ILE A 19 2.02 2.86 -2.29
C ILE A 19 2.20 3.90 -3.37
N ARG A 20 3.17 4.81 -3.17
CA ARG A 20 3.63 5.74 -4.19
C ARG A 20 5.08 5.44 -4.55
N LEU A 21 5.35 5.40 -5.84
CA LEU A 21 6.69 5.37 -6.40
C LEU A 21 6.92 6.72 -7.08
N ASP A 22 8.01 7.40 -6.71
CA ASP A 22 8.45 8.65 -7.31
C ASP A 22 9.76 8.40 -8.07
N TRP A 23 9.91 8.96 -9.27
CA TRP A 23 11.13 8.93 -10.07
C TRP A 23 11.31 10.28 -10.79
N ILE A 24 12.47 10.46 -11.44
CA ILE A 24 12.94 11.77 -11.96
C ILE A 24 11.86 12.55 -12.74
N ASN A 25 11.01 11.85 -13.51
CA ASN A 25 10.02 12.48 -14.39
C ASN A 25 8.58 12.02 -14.11
N GLY A 26 8.28 11.51 -12.92
CA GLY A 26 6.92 11.09 -12.63
C GLY A 26 6.70 10.46 -11.28
N SER A 27 5.42 10.23 -11.00
CA SER A 27 5.00 9.45 -9.84
C SER A 27 3.87 8.51 -10.24
N LYS A 28 3.79 7.37 -9.55
CA LYS A 28 2.66 6.46 -9.62
C LYS A 28 2.20 6.17 -8.22
N ARG A 29 0.93 6.45 -7.93
CA ARG A 29 0.26 6.00 -6.72
C ARG A 29 -0.71 4.89 -7.07
N VAL A 30 -0.68 3.82 -6.29
CA VAL A 30 -1.68 2.75 -6.34
C VAL A 30 -2.35 2.69 -4.98
N THR A 31 -3.67 2.79 -4.98
CA THR A 31 -4.52 2.66 -3.79
C THR A 31 -5.22 1.31 -3.80
N PHE A 32 -5.23 0.62 -2.67
CA PHE A 32 -5.75 -0.73 -2.54
C PHE A 32 -6.39 -0.94 -1.16
N GLU A 33 -7.18 -1.99 -1.07
CA GLU A 33 -7.87 -2.40 0.15
C GLU A 33 -6.89 -2.71 1.29
N ASN A 34 -7.18 -2.25 2.51
CA ASN A 34 -6.37 -2.56 3.69
C ASN A 34 -6.22 -4.07 3.90
N GLY A 35 -5.02 -4.52 4.29
CA GLY A 35 -4.72 -5.93 4.49
C GLY A 35 -4.47 -6.73 3.20
N ARG A 36 -4.93 -6.25 2.05
CA ARG A 36 -4.72 -6.91 0.76
C ARG A 36 -3.31 -6.68 0.23
N ALA A 37 -2.71 -7.69 -0.39
CA ALA A 37 -1.44 -7.55 -1.09
C ALA A 37 -1.66 -7.27 -2.59
N ILE A 38 -0.73 -6.55 -3.21
CA ILE A 38 -0.66 -6.36 -4.67
C ILE A 38 0.24 -7.45 -5.24
N LYS A 39 -0.23 -8.15 -6.29
CA LYS A 39 0.54 -9.19 -6.96
C LYS A 39 1.89 -8.66 -7.45
N GLY A 40 2.98 -9.30 -7.04
CA GLY A 40 4.36 -8.90 -7.34
C GLY A 40 4.97 -7.85 -6.41
N LEU A 41 4.23 -7.37 -5.41
CA LEU A 41 4.71 -6.42 -4.38
C LEU A 41 4.45 -6.95 -2.95
N GLU A 42 4.13 -8.23 -2.80
CA GLU A 42 3.72 -8.85 -1.53
C GLU A 42 4.79 -8.64 -0.44
N GLU A 43 6.05 -8.95 -0.74
CA GLU A 43 7.16 -8.81 0.21
C GLU A 43 7.40 -7.36 0.63
N LEU A 44 7.27 -6.41 -0.31
CA LEU A 44 7.43 -4.99 -0.03
C LEU A 44 6.31 -4.49 0.88
N ILE A 45 5.06 -4.84 0.57
CA ILE A 45 3.88 -4.47 1.36
C ILE A 45 4.03 -5.00 2.78
N GLU A 46 4.42 -6.26 2.93
CA GLU A 46 4.61 -6.88 4.24
C GLU A 46 5.69 -6.18 5.06
N LYS A 47 6.84 -5.87 4.44
CA LYS A 47 7.91 -5.15 5.10
C LYS A 47 7.50 -3.74 5.54
N LEU A 48 6.76 -3.01 4.70
CA LEU A 48 6.24 -1.68 5.05
C LEU A 48 5.26 -1.76 6.23
N ARG A 49 4.40 -2.78 6.27
CA ARG A 49 3.48 -3.01 7.40
C ARG A 49 4.23 -3.30 8.69
N GLN A 50 5.28 -4.11 8.65
CA GLN A 50 6.12 -4.39 9.81
C GLN A 50 6.83 -3.14 10.32
N MET A 51 7.41 -2.34 9.42
CA MET A 51 8.03 -1.06 9.79
C MET A 51 7.02 -0.09 10.43
N ARG A 52 5.80 -0.02 9.89
CA ARG A 52 4.70 0.77 10.49
C ARG A 52 4.38 0.32 11.91
N GLN A 53 4.26 -0.99 12.14
CA GLN A 53 4.01 -1.56 13.48
C GLN A 53 5.15 -1.24 14.45
N GLN A 54 6.40 -1.40 14.01
CA GLN A 54 7.59 -1.09 14.81
C GLN A 54 7.64 0.39 15.19
N TYR A 55 7.33 1.29 14.26
CA TYR A 55 7.29 2.73 14.52
C TYR A 55 6.19 3.11 15.49
N ILE A 56 4.99 2.56 15.33
CA ILE A 56 3.86 2.81 16.26
C ILE A 56 4.19 2.32 17.67
N ALA A 57 4.83 1.15 17.81
CA ALA A 57 5.19 0.59 19.10
C ALA A 57 6.29 1.37 19.86
N GLN A 58 6.93 2.34 19.22
CA GLN A 58 7.94 3.22 19.82
C GLN A 58 7.36 4.54 20.35
N ILE A 59 6.07 4.76 20.18
CA ILE A 59 5.32 5.95 20.61
C ILE A 59 4.42 5.57 21.78
#